data_AF-A0A0R1PD57-F1
#
_entry.id   AF-A0A0R1PD57-F1
#
_cell.length_a   1.000
_cell.length_b   1.000
_cell.length_c   1.000
_cell.angle_alpha   90.00
_cell.angle_beta   90.00
_cell.angle_gamma   90.00
#
_symmetry.space_group_name_H-M   'P 1'
#
loop_
_entity.id
_entity.type
_entity.pdbx_description
1 polymer ?
#
loop_
_entity_poly.entity_id
_entity_poly.type
_entity_poly.pdbx_seq_one_letter_code
_entity_poly.pdbx_strand_id
1 'polypeptide(L)'
;MKIVENTNIANLSPLASAIYDKLAHNQQMLFLTWECKDDELTNQVAHFLNHFDAAIAHLKGKVEFMLPLTAFHLMAHRATSKWPADEELCRSLAKIAANHTVYWRAGRFDFNVSAKPIIYGIMNITPDSFYDGGRYNTPEAMREHIRQMVAAGADVIEVNGQTTKPGGFKEVSPEEELARIVPGIKMLQEDFPNVAIAVDTYKLPVMERVLEMGVDIINDVQAFDDQRKLLLLKNSRAGLVTMHSSRDREYGNLTVEMKHFFEHNLAKISEAGINLDRVIIDEGIGYSKVADGEQDYAMMRNIDEFRYLNRPIMVAISRKGFGKKLFDLPKDERLPVTLIAETYMYLHGGRVLRVHDIEETRQLVKMIDTITAGYWQRG
;
A
#
# COMPACT_ATOMS: atom_id res chain seq x y z
N MET A 1 -23.11 -26.15 -1.05
CA MET A 1 -21.65 -26.42 -1.00
C MET A 1 -21.04 -25.49 0.01
N LYS A 2 -19.83 -25.74 0.48
CA LYS A 2 -19.17 -24.85 1.43
C LYS A 2 -17.69 -24.76 1.14
N ILE A 3 -17.12 -23.56 1.20
CA ILE A 3 -15.67 -23.38 1.11
C ILE A 3 -15.13 -22.99 2.49
N VAL A 4 -14.03 -23.62 2.89
CA VAL A 4 -13.35 -23.34 4.15
C VAL A 4 -11.91 -22.99 3.85
N GLU A 5 -11.41 -21.92 4.46
CA GLU A 5 -9.99 -21.61 4.45
C GLU A 5 -9.27 -22.46 5.48
N ASN A 6 -8.28 -23.22 5.01
CA ASN A 6 -7.43 -24.04 5.85
C ASN A 6 -6.31 -23.13 6.38
N THR A 7 -6.23 -22.93 7.69
CA THR A 7 -5.18 -22.10 8.34
C THR A 7 -4.05 -22.93 8.94
N ASN A 8 -4.16 -24.26 8.92
CA ASN A 8 -3.15 -25.19 9.38
C ASN A 8 -3.32 -26.51 8.62
N ILE A 9 -2.22 -27.07 8.11
CA ILE A 9 -2.18 -28.39 7.52
C ILE A 9 -1.54 -29.34 8.53
N ALA A 10 -2.34 -30.27 9.05
CA ALA A 10 -1.87 -31.24 10.03
C ALA A 10 -0.77 -32.16 9.44
N ASN A 11 0.14 -32.62 10.30
CA ASN A 11 1.18 -33.60 9.98
C ASN A 11 2.23 -33.14 8.94
N LEU A 12 2.39 -31.84 8.72
CA LEU A 12 3.53 -31.32 7.96
C LEU A 12 4.83 -31.44 8.78
N SER A 13 5.95 -31.64 8.08
CA SER A 13 7.28 -31.47 8.67
C SER A 13 7.51 -30.00 9.04
N PRO A 14 8.44 -29.68 9.97
CA PRO A 14 8.73 -28.29 10.33
C PRO A 14 9.10 -27.41 9.12
N LEU A 15 9.87 -27.93 8.16
CA LEU A 15 10.21 -27.20 6.94
C LEU A 15 8.98 -26.99 6.04
N ALA A 16 8.13 -27.99 5.90
CA ALA A 16 6.91 -27.86 5.11
C ALA A 16 5.93 -26.86 5.73
N SER A 17 5.81 -26.83 7.06
CA SER A 17 5.05 -25.80 7.79
C SER A 17 5.60 -24.41 7.53
N ALA A 18 6.92 -24.23 7.63
CA ALA A 18 7.55 -22.92 7.36
C ALA A 18 7.37 -22.46 5.90
N ILE A 19 7.43 -23.38 4.94
CA ILE A 19 7.14 -23.09 3.52
C ILE A 19 5.67 -22.68 3.36
N TYR A 20 4.76 -23.43 3.98
CA TYR A 20 3.33 -23.14 3.97
C TYR A 20 3.04 -21.75 4.52
N ASP A 21 3.60 -21.41 5.68
CA ASP A 21 3.45 -20.10 6.30
C ASP A 21 4.00 -19.00 5.38
N LYS A 22 5.14 -19.24 4.72
CA LYS A 22 5.71 -18.29 3.77
C LYS A 22 4.85 -18.08 2.54
N LEU A 23 4.27 -19.15 1.97
CA LEU A 23 3.35 -19.05 0.82
C LEU A 23 2.05 -18.32 1.20
N ALA A 24 1.48 -18.63 2.37
CA ALA A 24 0.25 -18.02 2.84
C ALA A 24 0.44 -16.51 3.11
N HIS A 25 1.47 -16.13 3.87
CA HIS A 25 1.66 -14.75 4.30
C HIS A 25 2.37 -13.89 3.25
N ASN A 26 3.52 -14.34 2.72
CA ASN A 26 4.32 -13.51 1.82
C ASN A 26 3.76 -13.53 0.41
N GLN A 27 3.20 -14.65 -0.05
CA GLN A 27 2.66 -14.77 -1.41
C GLN A 27 1.13 -14.61 -1.51
N GLN A 28 0.43 -14.42 -0.37
CA GLN A 28 -1.03 -14.30 -0.33
C GLN A 28 -1.74 -15.47 -1.03
N MET A 29 -1.20 -16.68 -0.85
CA MET A 29 -1.81 -17.90 -1.34
C MET A 29 -2.88 -18.37 -0.36
N LEU A 30 -4.10 -18.58 -0.85
CA LEU A 30 -5.19 -19.16 -0.07
C LEU A 30 -5.22 -20.67 -0.26
N PHE A 31 -5.26 -21.39 0.85
CA PHE A 31 -5.46 -22.84 0.87
C PHE A 31 -6.89 -23.13 1.28
N LEU A 32 -7.66 -23.70 0.37
CA LEU A 32 -9.11 -23.80 0.50
C LEU A 32 -9.56 -25.25 0.35
N THR A 33 -10.59 -25.61 1.13
CA THR A 33 -11.34 -26.86 0.98
C THR A 33 -12.75 -26.54 0.51
N TRP A 34 -13.16 -27.08 -0.63
CA TRP A 34 -14.53 -26.98 -1.14
C TRP A 34 -15.27 -28.30 -0.90
N GLU A 35 -16.16 -28.30 0.09
CA GLU A 35 -17.00 -29.42 0.47
C GLU A 35 -18.23 -29.53 -0.45
N CYS A 36 -18.44 -30.73 -0.99
CA CYS A 36 -19.49 -31.05 -1.94
C CYS A 36 -20.38 -32.17 -1.38
N LYS A 37 -21.65 -32.17 -1.77
CA LYS A 37 -22.64 -33.13 -1.24
C LYS A 37 -22.55 -34.53 -1.89
N ASP A 38 -21.98 -34.59 -3.09
CA ASP A 38 -21.85 -35.81 -3.90
C ASP A 38 -20.63 -35.71 -4.84
N ASP A 39 -20.26 -36.86 -5.42
CA ASP A 39 -19.08 -36.97 -6.30
C ASP A 39 -19.28 -36.29 -7.66
N GLU A 40 -20.52 -36.13 -8.14
CA GLU A 40 -20.82 -35.40 -9.38
C GLU A 40 -20.46 -33.92 -9.23
N LEU A 41 -20.94 -33.29 -8.16
CA LEU A 41 -20.66 -31.90 -7.84
C LEU A 41 -19.17 -31.69 -7.56
N THR A 42 -18.52 -32.67 -6.92
CA THR A 42 -17.06 -32.64 -6.68
C THR A 42 -16.29 -32.56 -7.99
N ASN A 43 -16.66 -33.37 -8.99
CA ASN A 43 -16.06 -33.32 -10.33
C ASN A 43 -16.33 -31.99 -11.05
N GLN A 44 -17.55 -31.43 -10.93
CA GLN A 44 -17.89 -30.13 -11.50
C GLN A 44 -17.04 -28.99 -10.89
N VAL A 45 -16.82 -29.03 -9.57
CA VAL A 45 -15.98 -28.07 -8.85
C VAL A 45 -14.52 -28.20 -9.28
N ALA A 46 -13.98 -29.43 -9.35
CA ALA A 46 -12.60 -29.65 -9.80
C ALA A 46 -12.38 -29.13 -11.23
N HIS A 47 -13.32 -29.40 -12.15
CA HIS A 47 -13.26 -28.87 -13.51
C HIS A 47 -13.38 -27.34 -13.56
N PHE A 48 -14.23 -26.75 -12.73
CA PHE A 48 -14.34 -25.30 -12.59
C PHE A 48 -13.01 -24.68 -12.14
N LEU A 49 -12.36 -25.25 -11.11
CA LEU A 49 -11.10 -24.75 -10.56
C LEU A 49 -9.91 -24.84 -11.54
N ASN A 50 -9.91 -25.80 -12.48
CA ASN A 50 -8.87 -25.93 -13.51
C ASN A 50 -8.74 -24.69 -14.42
N HIS A 51 -9.73 -23.79 -14.42
CA HIS A 51 -9.65 -22.54 -15.19
C HIS A 51 -8.88 -21.42 -14.48
N PHE A 52 -8.37 -21.66 -13.27
CA PHE A 52 -7.65 -20.68 -12.46
C PHE A 52 -6.18 -21.06 -12.22
N ASP A 53 -5.66 -22.03 -12.97
CA ASP A 53 -4.30 -22.57 -12.83
C ASP A 53 -3.97 -22.99 -11.38
N ALA A 54 -4.99 -23.37 -10.61
CA ALA A 54 -4.87 -23.71 -9.21
C ALA A 54 -4.22 -25.09 -9.04
N ALA A 55 -3.41 -25.25 -7.99
CA ALA A 55 -3.01 -26.58 -7.53
C ALA A 55 -4.22 -27.24 -6.86
N ILE A 56 -4.63 -28.42 -7.33
CA ILE A 56 -5.88 -29.07 -6.91
C ILE A 56 -5.60 -30.52 -6.49
N ALA A 57 -6.16 -30.92 -5.36
CA ALA A 57 -6.26 -32.30 -4.89
C ALA A 57 -7.74 -32.72 -4.84
N HIS A 58 -8.08 -33.72 -5.64
CA HIS A 58 -9.43 -34.27 -5.72
C HIS A 58 -9.61 -35.40 -4.69
N LEU A 59 -10.59 -35.27 -3.81
CA LEU A 59 -10.89 -36.21 -2.74
C LEU A 59 -12.39 -36.55 -2.76
N LYS A 60 -12.78 -37.66 -2.11
CA LYS A 60 -14.20 -38.03 -2.06
C LYS A 60 -15.01 -36.98 -1.29
N GLY A 61 -16.01 -36.38 -1.95
CA GLY A 61 -16.88 -35.35 -1.37
C GLY A 61 -16.23 -33.97 -1.13
N LYS A 62 -14.97 -33.74 -1.56
CA LYS A 62 -14.33 -32.43 -1.41
C LYS A 62 -13.19 -32.19 -2.39
N VAL A 63 -12.90 -30.93 -2.66
CA VAL A 63 -11.73 -30.50 -3.43
C VAL A 63 -10.85 -29.61 -2.58
N GLU A 64 -9.60 -29.98 -2.38
CA GLU A 64 -8.60 -29.12 -1.72
C GLU A 64 -7.80 -28.41 -2.80
N PHE A 65 -7.55 -27.11 -2.65
CA PHE A 65 -6.85 -26.35 -3.68
C PHE A 65 -6.12 -25.13 -3.11
N MET A 66 -5.13 -24.65 -3.85
CA MET A 66 -4.37 -23.46 -3.53
C MET A 66 -4.40 -22.48 -4.71
N LEU A 67 -4.69 -21.21 -4.44
CA LEU A 67 -4.63 -20.14 -5.44
C LEU A 67 -4.30 -18.78 -4.82
N PRO A 68 -3.77 -17.81 -5.58
CA PRO A 68 -3.52 -16.46 -5.08
C PRO A 68 -4.82 -15.75 -4.69
N LEU A 69 -4.76 -14.84 -3.71
CA LEU A 69 -5.90 -14.01 -3.28
C LEU A 69 -6.54 -13.22 -4.45
N THR A 70 -5.74 -12.77 -5.42
CA THR A 70 -6.26 -12.09 -6.63
C THR A 70 -7.14 -13.03 -7.46
N ALA A 71 -6.70 -14.27 -7.66
CA ALA A 71 -7.45 -15.31 -8.34
C ALA A 71 -8.71 -15.69 -7.57
N PHE A 72 -8.64 -15.67 -6.23
CA PHE A 72 -9.78 -15.99 -5.36
C PHE A 72 -10.95 -15.06 -5.61
N HIS A 73 -10.72 -13.74 -5.72
CA HIS A 73 -11.81 -12.79 -5.96
C HIS A 73 -12.53 -13.06 -7.29
N LEU A 74 -11.79 -13.35 -8.35
CA LEU A 74 -12.37 -13.72 -9.65
C LEU A 74 -13.11 -15.06 -9.59
N MET A 75 -12.50 -16.05 -8.92
CA MET A 75 -13.08 -17.37 -8.72
C MET A 75 -14.39 -17.29 -7.93
N ALA A 76 -14.41 -16.54 -6.83
CA ALA A 76 -15.59 -16.30 -6.00
C ALA A 76 -16.73 -15.65 -6.80
N HIS A 77 -16.44 -14.62 -7.58
CA HIS A 77 -17.42 -13.97 -8.45
C HIS A 77 -18.00 -14.94 -9.49
N ARG A 78 -17.16 -15.76 -10.12
CA ARG A 78 -17.60 -16.76 -11.11
C ARG A 78 -18.38 -17.91 -10.45
N ALA A 79 -17.97 -18.35 -9.27
CA ALA A 79 -18.64 -19.40 -8.51
C ALA A 79 -20.05 -18.98 -8.10
N THR A 80 -20.21 -17.76 -7.57
CA THR A 80 -21.54 -17.21 -7.22
C THR A 80 -22.43 -17.00 -8.43
N SER A 81 -21.86 -16.69 -9.61
CA SER A 81 -22.61 -16.63 -10.86
C SER A 81 -23.05 -18.02 -11.37
N LYS A 82 -22.21 -19.05 -11.18
CA LYS A 82 -22.48 -20.43 -11.63
C LYS A 82 -23.46 -21.17 -10.72
N TRP A 83 -23.41 -20.92 -9.41
CA TRP A 83 -24.27 -21.53 -8.40
C TRP A 83 -24.97 -20.48 -7.52
N PRO A 84 -25.82 -19.61 -8.11
CA PRO A 84 -26.39 -18.45 -7.40
C PRO A 84 -27.40 -18.83 -6.31
N ALA A 85 -28.02 -20.02 -6.40
CA ALA A 85 -28.97 -20.50 -5.41
C ALA A 85 -28.32 -21.19 -4.19
N ASP A 86 -26.99 -21.35 -4.18
CA ASP A 86 -26.27 -21.99 -3.08
C ASP A 86 -25.89 -20.93 -2.03
N GLU A 87 -26.80 -20.66 -1.10
CA GLU A 87 -26.61 -19.62 -0.06
C GLU A 87 -25.38 -19.90 0.82
N GLU A 88 -25.11 -21.17 1.12
CA GLU A 88 -23.95 -21.54 1.95
C GLU A 88 -22.63 -21.28 1.23
N LEU A 89 -22.56 -21.58 -0.07
CA LEU A 89 -21.41 -21.24 -0.89
C LEU A 89 -21.18 -19.73 -0.89
N CYS A 90 -22.21 -18.94 -1.19
CA CYS A 90 -22.12 -17.49 -1.25
C CYS A 90 -21.67 -16.89 0.09
N ARG A 91 -22.25 -17.37 1.20
CA ARG A 91 -21.89 -16.96 2.55
C ARG A 91 -20.44 -17.29 2.90
N SER A 92 -19.99 -18.50 2.56
CA SER A 92 -18.62 -18.94 2.86
C SER A 92 -17.57 -18.17 2.05
N LEU A 93 -17.83 -17.91 0.77
CA LEU A 93 -16.98 -17.06 -0.08
C LEU A 93 -16.90 -15.62 0.44
N ALA A 94 -18.04 -15.02 0.81
CA ALA A 94 -18.08 -13.66 1.35
C ALA A 94 -17.29 -13.56 2.68
N LYS A 95 -17.37 -14.58 3.53
CA LYS A 95 -16.61 -14.65 4.78
C LYS A 95 -15.10 -14.69 4.52
N ILE A 96 -14.63 -15.52 3.58
CA ILE A 96 -13.22 -15.59 3.22
C ILE A 96 -12.76 -14.24 2.64
N ALA A 97 -13.52 -13.64 1.71
CA ALA A 97 -13.19 -12.33 1.17
C ALA A 97 -13.07 -11.25 2.27
N ALA A 98 -13.98 -11.26 3.25
CA ALA A 98 -13.96 -10.32 4.37
C ALA A 98 -12.72 -10.49 5.27
N ASN A 99 -12.26 -11.72 5.50
CA ASN A 99 -11.05 -11.99 6.31
C ASN A 99 -9.77 -11.41 5.70
N HIS A 100 -9.73 -11.28 4.38
CA HIS A 100 -8.58 -10.75 3.62
C HIS A 100 -8.75 -9.30 3.17
N THR A 101 -9.82 -8.64 3.61
CA THR A 101 -10.06 -7.24 3.29
C THR A 101 -9.27 -6.35 4.26
N VAL A 102 -8.35 -5.55 3.70
CA VAL A 102 -7.57 -4.58 4.45
C VAL A 102 -8.11 -3.18 4.15
N TYR A 103 -8.52 -2.50 5.23
CA TYR A 103 -8.92 -1.10 5.16
C TYR A 103 -7.79 -0.19 5.64
N TRP A 104 -7.70 0.97 4.98
CA TRP A 104 -7.01 2.14 5.50
C TRP A 104 -8.03 3.26 5.76
N ARG A 105 -8.26 3.57 7.03
CA ARG A 105 -9.14 4.64 7.48
C ARG A 105 -8.37 5.94 7.60
N ALA A 106 -8.76 6.95 6.84
CA ALA A 106 -8.04 8.20 6.71
C ALA A 106 -9.00 9.40 6.63
N GLY A 107 -9.24 10.05 7.77
CA GLY A 107 -10.07 11.24 7.84
C GLY A 107 -11.49 10.98 7.37
N ARG A 108 -11.83 11.51 6.19
CA ARG A 108 -13.14 11.36 5.53
C ARG A 108 -13.28 10.04 4.74
N PHE A 109 -12.20 9.28 4.57
CA PHE A 109 -12.14 8.14 3.65
C PHE A 109 -11.89 6.81 4.37
N ASP A 110 -12.52 5.75 3.85
CA ASP A 110 -12.26 4.36 4.21
C ASP A 110 -11.82 3.60 2.94
N PHE A 111 -10.51 3.47 2.75
CA PHE A 111 -9.94 2.85 1.57
C PHE A 111 -9.88 1.33 1.71
N ASN A 112 -10.60 0.57 0.88
CA ASN A 112 -10.38 -0.87 0.73
C ASN A 112 -9.17 -1.13 -0.17
N VAL A 113 -7.99 -1.19 0.43
CA VAL A 113 -6.73 -1.33 -0.32
C VAL A 113 -6.51 -2.73 -0.88
N SER A 114 -7.24 -3.73 -0.37
CA SER A 114 -7.24 -5.08 -0.95
C SER A 114 -7.94 -5.09 -2.31
N ALA A 115 -9.00 -4.29 -2.47
CA ALA A 115 -9.79 -4.22 -3.70
C ALA A 115 -9.23 -3.22 -4.72
N LYS A 116 -8.74 -2.06 -4.28
CA LYS A 116 -8.21 -1.02 -5.16
C LYS A 116 -6.94 -0.42 -4.54
N PRO A 117 -5.79 -0.43 -5.25
CA PRO A 117 -4.62 0.28 -4.76
C PRO A 117 -4.83 1.80 -4.80
N ILE A 118 -4.11 2.48 -3.94
CA ILE A 118 -4.19 3.93 -3.77
C ILE A 118 -3.08 4.60 -4.56
N ILE A 119 -3.45 5.54 -5.43
CA ILE A 119 -2.49 6.43 -6.08
C ILE A 119 -2.35 7.69 -5.25
N TYR A 120 -1.18 7.82 -4.64
CA TYR A 120 -0.83 8.85 -3.67
C TYR A 120 0.11 9.86 -4.37
N GLY A 121 -0.46 10.94 -4.89
CA GLY A 121 0.24 11.94 -5.69
C GLY A 121 1.06 12.92 -4.84
N ILE A 122 2.32 13.11 -5.18
CA ILE A 122 3.23 14.04 -4.48
C ILE A 122 3.11 15.44 -5.10
N MET A 123 2.65 16.42 -4.31
CA MET A 123 2.65 17.84 -4.68
C MET A 123 3.63 18.62 -3.81
N ASN A 124 4.84 18.82 -4.34
CA ASN A 124 5.87 19.62 -3.67
C ASN A 124 5.62 21.12 -3.85
N ILE A 125 5.57 21.86 -2.75
CA ILE A 125 5.49 23.32 -2.69
C ILE A 125 6.83 23.83 -2.12
N THR A 126 7.85 23.94 -2.98
CA THR A 126 9.17 24.46 -2.62
C THR A 126 9.42 25.87 -3.17
N PRO A 127 10.37 26.65 -2.61
CA PRO A 127 10.74 27.96 -3.17
C PRO A 127 11.15 27.89 -4.64
N ASP A 128 11.87 26.86 -5.07
CA ASP A 128 12.20 26.65 -6.49
C ASP A 128 10.96 26.47 -7.38
N SER A 129 9.80 26.12 -6.80
CA SER A 129 8.50 26.01 -7.47
C SER A 129 7.62 27.28 -7.39
N PHE A 130 7.97 28.25 -6.53
CA PHE A 130 7.15 29.44 -6.22
C PHE A 130 7.86 30.81 -6.24
N TYR A 131 9.17 30.85 -6.01
CA TYR A 131 9.95 32.08 -5.75
C TYR A 131 11.11 32.31 -6.73
N ASP A 132 11.64 31.27 -7.40
CA ASP A 132 12.74 31.38 -8.38
C ASP A 132 12.30 31.19 -9.86
N GLY A 133 11.03 31.47 -10.17
CA GLY A 133 10.47 31.28 -11.53
C GLY A 133 9.80 29.92 -11.77
N GLY A 134 9.34 29.28 -10.69
CA GLY A 134 8.81 27.93 -10.69
C GLY A 134 7.42 27.73 -11.32
N ARG A 135 7.05 26.44 -11.43
CA ARG A 135 5.91 25.92 -12.22
C ARG A 135 4.52 26.34 -11.71
N TYR A 136 4.41 26.90 -10.50
CA TYR A 136 3.12 27.15 -9.82
C TYR A 136 2.97 28.53 -9.16
N ASN A 137 3.66 29.57 -9.66
CA ASN A 137 3.77 30.90 -9.02
C ASN A 137 2.46 31.67 -8.74
N THR A 138 1.29 31.17 -9.12
CA THR A 138 0.00 31.80 -8.81
C THR A 138 -1.00 30.80 -8.23
N PRO A 139 -1.98 31.25 -7.44
CA PRO A 139 -3.08 30.41 -6.97
C PRO A 139 -3.76 29.62 -8.11
N GLU A 140 -3.91 30.24 -9.29
CA GLU A 140 -4.50 29.61 -10.47
C GLU A 140 -3.62 28.50 -11.02
N ALA A 141 -2.30 28.68 -11.07
CA ALA A 141 -1.37 27.65 -11.53
C ALA A 141 -1.33 26.45 -10.57
N MET A 142 -1.38 26.68 -9.26
CA MET A 142 -1.52 25.61 -8.26
C MET A 142 -2.85 24.85 -8.46
N ARG A 143 -3.96 25.57 -8.62
CA ARG A 143 -5.29 24.98 -8.85
C ARG A 143 -5.34 24.17 -10.14
N GLU A 144 -4.71 24.66 -11.21
CA GLU A 144 -4.55 23.93 -12.47
C GLU A 144 -3.76 22.64 -12.27
N HIS A 145 -2.65 22.70 -11.56
CA HIS A 145 -1.84 21.52 -11.28
C HIS A 145 -2.61 20.46 -10.48
N ILE A 146 -3.31 20.87 -9.43
CA ILE A 146 -4.19 19.98 -8.67
C ILE A 146 -5.20 19.33 -9.61
N ARG A 147 -5.86 20.11 -10.47
CA ARG A 147 -6.83 19.57 -11.45
C ARG A 147 -6.21 18.52 -12.36
N GLN A 148 -4.97 18.73 -12.81
CA GLN A 148 -4.24 17.75 -13.63
C GLN A 148 -3.96 16.47 -12.85
N MET A 149 -3.52 16.58 -11.58
CA MET A 149 -3.31 15.40 -10.72
C MET A 149 -4.61 14.62 -10.49
N VAL A 150 -5.72 15.31 -10.27
CA VAL A 150 -7.04 14.68 -10.12
C VAL A 150 -7.51 14.03 -11.43
N ALA A 151 -7.31 14.71 -12.56
CA ALA A 151 -7.67 14.16 -13.88
C ALA A 151 -6.85 12.93 -14.26
N ALA A 152 -5.56 12.90 -13.90
CA ALA A 152 -4.69 11.72 -14.00
C ALA A 152 -5.10 10.60 -13.03
N GLY A 153 -5.98 10.91 -12.07
CA GLY A 153 -6.56 9.94 -11.14
C GLY A 153 -5.78 9.81 -9.84
N ALA A 154 -5.35 10.88 -9.19
CA ALA A 154 -4.90 10.81 -7.79
C ALA A 154 -6.08 10.42 -6.86
N ASP A 155 -5.88 9.43 -5.98
CA ASP A 155 -6.80 9.15 -4.88
C ASP A 155 -6.46 10.03 -3.65
N VAL A 156 -5.17 10.30 -3.46
CA VAL A 156 -4.63 11.17 -2.41
C VAL A 156 -3.71 12.20 -3.06
N ILE A 157 -3.75 13.44 -2.60
CA ILE A 157 -2.75 14.46 -2.93
C ILE A 157 -2.05 14.88 -1.64
N GLU A 158 -0.72 14.71 -1.63
CA GLU A 158 0.13 15.10 -0.52
C GLU A 158 0.73 16.48 -0.77
N VAL A 159 0.36 17.41 0.09
CA VAL A 159 0.84 18.79 0.07
C VAL A 159 2.11 18.86 0.91
N ASN A 160 3.27 18.95 0.26
CA ASN A 160 4.56 18.93 0.92
C ASN A 160 5.24 20.31 0.89
N GLY A 161 5.37 20.96 2.06
CA GLY A 161 6.01 22.26 2.22
C GLY A 161 7.53 22.21 2.43
N GLN A 162 8.09 21.02 2.71
CA GLN A 162 9.51 20.83 2.99
C GLN A 162 10.05 19.50 2.43
N THR A 163 10.97 19.60 1.48
CA THR A 163 11.76 18.44 1.04
C THR A 163 12.61 17.89 2.17
N THR A 164 12.43 16.61 2.49
CA THR A 164 13.23 15.87 3.47
C THR A 164 14.38 15.08 2.83
N LYS A 165 14.81 15.39 1.60
CA LYS A 165 15.83 14.61 0.87
C LYS A 165 17.14 14.40 1.67
N PRO A 166 17.81 13.24 1.55
CA PRO A 166 19.15 13.02 2.09
C PRO A 166 20.18 13.99 1.46
N GLY A 167 21.16 14.43 2.25
CA GLY A 167 22.25 15.32 1.79
C GLY A 167 22.24 16.74 2.38
N GLY A 168 21.40 16.99 3.39
CA GLY A 168 21.25 18.31 4.04
C GLY A 168 20.21 19.15 3.30
N PHE A 169 19.03 19.27 3.90
CA PHE A 169 18.03 20.26 3.48
C PHE A 169 18.02 21.40 4.50
N LYS A 170 17.69 22.61 4.05
CA LYS A 170 17.44 23.71 4.96
C LYS A 170 16.06 23.49 5.59
N GLU A 171 16.04 23.17 6.87
CA GLU A 171 14.80 23.08 7.63
C GLU A 171 14.12 24.46 7.67
N VAL A 172 12.82 24.47 7.39
CA VAL A 172 11.97 25.65 7.49
C VAL A 172 11.22 25.65 8.81
N SER A 173 10.86 26.83 9.31
CA SER A 173 10.08 26.91 10.54
C SER A 173 8.66 26.33 10.33
N PRO A 174 7.97 25.87 11.39
CA PRO A 174 6.58 25.45 11.29
C PRO A 174 5.68 26.50 10.61
N GLU A 175 5.90 27.79 10.89
CA GLU A 175 5.14 28.90 10.32
C GLU A 175 5.36 29.02 8.81
N GLU A 176 6.60 28.87 8.35
CA GLU A 176 6.95 28.91 6.93
C GLU A 176 6.39 27.68 6.19
N GLU A 177 6.47 26.49 6.78
CA GLU A 177 5.88 25.28 6.23
C GLU A 177 4.36 25.42 6.08
N LEU A 178 3.68 25.91 7.12
CA LEU A 178 2.24 26.17 7.12
C LEU A 178 1.86 27.21 6.06
N ALA A 179 2.62 28.30 5.95
CA ALA A 179 2.37 29.34 4.93
C ALA A 179 2.43 28.77 3.50
N ARG A 180 3.27 27.75 3.26
CA ARG A 180 3.38 27.06 1.96
C ARG A 180 2.21 26.11 1.70
N ILE A 181 1.83 25.28 2.67
CA ILE A 181 0.86 24.18 2.45
C ILE A 181 -0.60 24.61 2.59
N VAL A 182 -0.91 25.59 3.44
CA VAL A 182 -2.29 26.00 3.73
C VAL A 182 -3.09 26.40 2.48
N PRO A 183 -2.54 27.16 1.52
CA PRO A 183 -3.26 27.49 0.28
C PRO A 183 -3.67 26.24 -0.51
N GLY A 184 -2.76 25.27 -0.67
CA GLY A 184 -3.04 24.02 -1.39
C GLY A 184 -4.08 23.15 -0.69
N ILE A 185 -4.02 23.07 0.65
CA ILE A 185 -5.01 22.36 1.45
C ILE A 185 -6.41 22.96 1.23
N LYS A 186 -6.55 24.30 1.29
CA LYS A 186 -7.84 24.97 1.08
C LYS A 186 -8.40 24.72 -0.32
N MET A 187 -7.57 24.82 -1.37
CA MET A 187 -8.00 24.56 -2.74
C MET A 187 -8.50 23.11 -2.91
N LEU A 188 -7.81 22.14 -2.32
CA LEU A 188 -8.24 20.73 -2.35
C LEU A 188 -9.59 20.54 -1.64
N GLN A 189 -9.80 21.20 -0.50
CA GLN A 189 -11.05 21.12 0.25
C GLN A 189 -12.24 21.75 -0.48
N GLU A 190 -12.02 22.89 -1.13
CA GLU A 190 -13.06 23.65 -1.83
C GLU A 190 -13.46 23.00 -3.16
N ASP A 191 -12.48 22.60 -3.98
CA ASP A 191 -12.73 22.20 -5.37
C ASP A 191 -12.73 20.68 -5.58
N PHE A 192 -12.04 19.92 -4.72
CA PHE A 192 -11.74 18.50 -4.95
C PHE A 192 -12.09 17.64 -3.73
N PRO A 193 -13.34 17.67 -3.22
CA PRO A 193 -13.72 17.02 -1.97
C PRO A 193 -13.58 15.49 -1.97
N ASN A 194 -13.52 14.87 -3.15
CA ASN A 194 -13.39 13.42 -3.33
C ASN A 194 -11.93 12.92 -3.31
N VAL A 195 -10.96 13.81 -3.14
CA VAL A 195 -9.54 13.48 -3.06
C VAL A 195 -9.10 13.64 -1.60
N ALA A 196 -8.43 12.64 -1.06
CA ALA A 196 -7.91 12.76 0.30
C ALA A 196 -6.69 13.67 0.33
N ILE A 197 -6.57 14.43 1.41
CA ILE A 197 -5.49 15.40 1.59
C ILE A 197 -4.50 14.80 2.56
N ALA A 198 -3.24 14.74 2.15
CA ALA A 198 -2.15 14.34 3.02
C ALA A 198 -1.15 15.47 3.23
N VAL A 199 -0.48 15.45 4.38
CA VAL A 199 0.62 16.36 4.70
C VAL A 199 1.82 15.54 5.18
N ASP A 200 2.96 15.73 4.50
CA ASP A 200 4.27 15.15 4.86
C ASP A 200 4.95 16.09 5.86
N THR A 201 4.87 15.76 7.15
CA THR A 201 5.51 16.54 8.20
C THR A 201 5.83 15.68 9.42
N TYR A 202 6.97 15.96 10.04
CA TYR A 202 7.36 15.42 11.34
C TYR A 202 7.17 16.45 12.47
N LYS A 203 6.77 17.68 12.14
CA LYS A 203 6.70 18.79 13.08
C LYS A 203 5.35 18.82 13.79
N LEU A 204 5.36 18.63 15.11
CA LEU A 204 4.13 18.62 15.92
C LEU A 204 3.25 19.87 15.72
N PRO A 205 3.77 21.12 15.72
CA PRO A 205 2.91 22.29 15.51
C PRO A 205 2.23 22.33 14.13
N VAL A 206 2.88 21.76 13.09
CA VAL A 206 2.30 21.64 11.76
C VAL A 206 1.18 20.59 11.79
N MET A 207 1.42 19.42 12.40
CA MET A 207 0.40 18.39 12.60
C MET A 207 -0.84 18.94 13.30
N GLU A 208 -0.68 19.65 14.42
CA GLU A 208 -1.78 20.26 15.17
C GLU A 208 -2.64 21.13 14.26
N ARG A 209 -1.99 22.04 13.53
CA ARG A 209 -2.69 23.01 12.69
C ARG A 209 -3.40 22.36 11.50
N VAL A 210 -2.79 21.39 10.82
CA VAL A 210 -3.42 20.75 9.65
C VAL A 210 -4.53 19.77 10.04
N LEU A 211 -4.45 19.16 11.23
CA LEU A 211 -5.53 18.34 11.78
C LEU A 211 -6.75 19.19 12.12
N GLU A 212 -6.57 20.39 12.70
CA GLU A 212 -7.66 21.35 12.90
C GLU A 212 -8.34 21.77 11.59
N MET A 213 -7.57 21.84 10.50
CA MET A 213 -8.09 22.12 9.17
C MET A 213 -8.86 20.94 8.57
N GLY A 214 -8.78 19.74 9.15
CA GLY A 214 -9.45 18.54 8.64
C GLY A 214 -8.70 17.82 7.53
N VAL A 215 -7.36 17.85 7.54
CA VAL A 215 -6.53 17.00 6.69
C VAL A 215 -6.77 15.52 7.00
N ASP A 216 -6.81 14.69 5.95
CA ASP A 216 -7.19 13.29 6.08
C ASP A 216 -6.02 12.39 6.52
N ILE A 217 -4.78 12.74 6.16
CA ILE A 217 -3.60 11.89 6.36
C ILE A 217 -2.41 12.71 6.86
N ILE A 218 -1.68 12.16 7.84
CA ILE A 218 -0.36 12.64 8.25
C ILE A 218 0.68 11.59 7.85
N ASN A 219 1.68 12.02 7.10
CA ASN A 219 2.84 11.21 6.76
C ASN A 219 4.04 11.70 7.59
N ASP A 220 4.53 10.85 8.51
CA ASP A 220 5.65 11.17 9.39
C ASP A 220 6.86 10.27 9.11
N VAL A 221 7.88 10.88 8.51
CA VAL A 221 9.18 10.24 8.23
C VAL A 221 9.97 9.85 9.50
N GLN A 222 9.52 10.29 10.68
CA GLN A 222 10.06 9.91 12.00
C GLN A 222 9.21 8.87 12.73
N ALA A 223 8.22 8.26 12.05
CA ALA A 223 7.42 7.15 12.60
C ALA A 223 6.66 7.48 13.89
N PHE A 224 6.24 8.73 14.08
CA PHE A 224 5.53 9.17 15.29
C PHE A 224 6.26 8.85 16.59
N ASP A 225 7.58 9.02 16.59
CA ASP A 225 8.52 8.74 17.68
C ASP A 225 8.31 9.53 18.99
N ASP A 226 7.46 10.56 18.97
CA ASP A 226 7.14 11.42 20.13
C ASP A 226 5.75 11.09 20.69
N GLN A 227 5.66 10.86 22.01
CA GLN A 227 4.40 10.61 22.71
C GLN A 227 3.37 11.73 22.52
N ARG A 228 3.81 12.98 22.35
CA ARG A 228 2.92 14.12 22.07
C ARG A 228 2.24 13.98 20.71
N LYS A 229 2.95 13.47 19.69
CA LYS A 229 2.35 13.15 18.38
C LYS A 229 1.26 12.09 18.55
N LEU A 230 1.54 11.02 19.30
CA LEU A 230 0.56 9.96 19.55
C LEU A 230 -0.69 10.47 20.29
N LEU A 231 -0.53 11.32 21.32
CA LEU A 231 -1.64 11.92 22.04
C LEU A 231 -2.51 12.81 21.13
N LEU A 232 -1.89 13.60 20.25
CA LEU A 232 -2.60 14.39 19.25
C LEU A 232 -3.38 13.49 18.28
N LEU A 233 -2.74 12.47 17.73
CA LEU A 233 -3.31 11.59 16.70
C LEU A 233 -4.40 10.65 17.25
N LYS A 234 -4.32 10.29 18.54
CA LYS A 234 -5.37 9.55 19.25
C LYS A 234 -6.72 10.24 19.15
N ASN A 235 -6.74 11.56 19.29
CA ASN A 235 -7.96 12.36 19.27
C ASN A 235 -8.39 12.79 17.86
N SER A 236 -7.56 12.50 16.84
CA SER A 236 -7.88 12.78 15.44
C SER A 236 -8.49 11.56 14.73
N ARG A 237 -8.98 11.76 13.50
CA ARG A 237 -9.40 10.68 12.59
C ARG A 237 -8.43 10.44 11.45
N ALA A 238 -7.29 11.14 11.43
CA ALA A 238 -6.37 11.11 10.31
C ALA A 238 -5.76 9.71 10.10
N GLY A 239 -5.55 9.32 8.85
CA GLY A 239 -4.73 8.19 8.47
C GLY A 239 -3.26 8.52 8.74
N LEU A 240 -2.47 7.51 9.09
CA LEU A 240 -1.10 7.63 9.53
C LEU A 240 -0.19 6.85 8.59
N VAL A 241 0.81 7.52 8.02
CA VAL A 241 1.92 6.85 7.32
C VAL A 241 3.12 6.88 8.27
N THR A 242 3.55 5.70 8.71
CA THR A 242 4.72 5.54 9.57
C THR A 242 5.89 5.00 8.76
N MET A 243 7.00 5.74 8.72
CA MET A 243 8.15 5.41 7.87
C MET A 243 9.33 4.90 8.70
N HIS A 244 9.92 3.79 8.28
CA HIS A 244 11.22 3.36 8.79
C HIS A 244 12.34 4.25 8.25
N SER A 245 13.32 4.63 9.07
CA SER A 245 14.45 5.47 8.66
C SER A 245 15.78 4.75 8.83
N SER A 246 16.55 4.66 7.74
CA SER A 246 17.84 3.99 7.68
C SER A 246 19.06 4.93 7.69
N ARG A 247 18.87 6.20 8.05
CA ARG A 247 19.91 7.23 7.96
C ARG A 247 21.11 7.01 8.88
N ASP A 248 20.88 6.43 10.06
CA ASP A 248 21.89 6.32 11.12
C ASP A 248 22.10 4.87 11.56
N ARG A 249 21.71 3.89 10.74
CA ARG A 249 21.74 2.46 11.08
C ARG A 249 22.45 1.63 10.03
N GLU A 250 23.41 0.85 10.50
CA GLU A 250 23.91 -0.33 9.78
C GLU A 250 23.13 -1.54 10.30
N TYR A 251 22.79 -2.46 9.40
CA TYR A 251 22.01 -3.64 9.74
C TYR A 251 22.89 -4.87 9.69
N GLY A 252 22.84 -5.71 10.72
CA GLY A 252 23.37 -7.07 10.64
C GLY A 252 22.45 -7.94 9.79
N ASN A 253 21.14 -7.77 9.95
CA ASN A 253 20.13 -8.33 9.07
C ASN A 253 18.99 -7.32 8.88
N LEU A 254 19.01 -6.65 7.72
CA LEU A 254 18.06 -5.60 7.37
C LEU A 254 16.61 -6.02 7.55
N THR A 255 16.25 -7.22 7.06
CA THR A 255 14.85 -7.67 7.07
C THR A 255 14.37 -7.93 8.51
N VAL A 256 15.17 -8.62 9.32
CA VAL A 256 14.81 -8.94 10.72
C VAL A 256 14.69 -7.67 11.54
N GLU A 257 15.62 -6.74 11.41
CA GLU A 257 15.60 -5.50 12.17
C GLU A 257 14.44 -4.57 11.76
N MET A 258 14.07 -4.54 10.48
CA MET A 258 12.88 -3.81 10.01
C MET A 258 11.58 -4.44 10.54
N LYS A 259 11.48 -5.77 10.60
CA LYS A 259 10.33 -6.46 11.20
C LYS A 259 10.16 -6.03 12.66
N HIS A 260 11.23 -6.12 13.46
CA HIS A 260 11.21 -5.68 14.85
C HIS A 260 10.85 -4.19 15.00
N PHE A 261 11.34 -3.33 14.09
CA PHE A 261 10.99 -1.93 14.09
C PHE A 261 9.49 -1.71 13.91
N PHE A 262 8.87 -2.30 12.88
CA PHE A 262 7.45 -2.10 12.62
C PHE A 262 6.57 -2.75 13.67
N GLU A 263 6.92 -3.94 14.18
CA GLU A 263 6.21 -4.57 15.30
C GLU A 263 6.18 -3.65 16.52
N HIS A 264 7.33 -3.10 16.91
CA HIS A 264 7.44 -2.18 18.04
C HIS A 264 6.72 -0.86 17.79
N ASN A 265 6.82 -0.31 16.58
CA ASN A 265 6.16 0.94 16.20
C ASN A 265 4.62 0.80 16.24
N LEU A 266 4.09 -0.26 15.63
CA LEU A 266 2.66 -0.54 15.63
C LEU A 266 2.14 -0.85 17.04
N ALA A 267 2.91 -1.57 17.86
CA ALA A 267 2.57 -1.78 19.27
C ALA A 267 2.41 -0.46 20.02
N LYS A 268 3.38 0.46 19.91
CA LYS A 268 3.31 1.79 20.53
C LYS A 268 2.11 2.62 20.07
N ILE A 269 1.83 2.62 18.76
CA ILE A 269 0.67 3.33 18.20
C ILE A 269 -0.63 2.75 18.76
N SER A 270 -0.74 1.43 18.81
CA SER A 270 -1.90 0.72 19.38
C SER A 270 -2.08 0.98 20.87
N GLU A 271 -1.00 0.92 21.66
CA GLU A 271 -0.97 1.20 23.10
C GLU A 271 -1.41 2.64 23.43
N ALA A 272 -1.13 3.60 22.54
CA ALA A 272 -1.65 4.97 22.67
C ALA A 272 -3.17 5.06 22.45
N GLY A 273 -3.83 3.98 22.02
CA GLY A 273 -5.26 3.91 21.74
C GLY A 273 -5.63 4.30 20.31
N ILE A 274 -4.68 4.27 19.37
CA ILE A 274 -4.94 4.54 17.96
C ILE A 274 -5.28 3.22 17.26
N ASN A 275 -6.41 3.20 16.55
CA ASN A 275 -6.80 2.04 15.75
C ASN A 275 -5.81 1.82 14.59
N LEU A 276 -5.21 0.63 14.51
CA LEU A 276 -4.24 0.27 13.47
C LEU A 276 -4.81 0.23 12.05
N ASP A 277 -6.14 0.18 11.88
CA ASP A 277 -6.77 0.38 10.57
C ASP A 277 -6.52 1.79 10.00
N ARG A 278 -6.06 2.73 10.83
CA ARG A 278 -5.62 4.07 10.38
C ARG A 278 -4.17 4.08 9.89
N VAL A 279 -3.40 3.03 10.10
CA VAL A 279 -1.95 3.04 9.90
C VAL A 279 -1.57 2.28 8.63
N ILE A 280 -0.63 2.85 7.87
CA ILE A 280 0.10 2.18 6.79
C ILE A 280 1.61 2.30 7.06
N ILE A 281 2.38 1.37 6.54
CA ILE A 281 3.84 1.34 6.74
C ILE A 281 4.58 1.75 5.46
N ASP A 282 5.68 2.48 5.62
CA ASP A 282 6.64 2.83 4.55
C ASP A 282 8.04 2.35 4.98
N GLU A 283 8.70 1.56 4.13
CA GLU A 283 10.04 1.03 4.37
C GLU A 283 11.14 2.10 4.35
N GLY A 284 10.86 3.28 3.81
CA GLY A 284 11.81 4.39 3.78
C GLY A 284 12.93 4.23 2.75
N ILE A 285 12.66 3.53 1.64
CA ILE A 285 13.64 3.30 0.55
C ILE A 285 14.29 4.61 0.11
N GLY A 286 15.60 4.66 -0.06
CA GLY A 286 16.34 5.88 -0.43
C GLY A 286 16.57 6.88 0.71
N TYR A 287 16.25 6.50 1.96
CA TYR A 287 16.74 7.15 3.19
C TYR A 287 17.92 6.38 3.79
N SER A 288 18.44 5.38 3.10
CA SER A 288 19.61 4.60 3.46
C SER A 288 20.88 5.44 3.56
N LYS A 289 21.69 5.16 4.58
CA LYS A 289 23.04 5.72 4.73
C LYS A 289 24.00 5.20 3.65
N VAL A 290 23.79 3.96 3.20
CA VAL A 290 24.75 3.26 2.35
C VAL A 290 24.72 3.82 0.93
N ALA A 291 25.87 4.31 0.49
CA ALA A 291 26.01 5.03 -0.76
C ALA A 291 25.83 4.13 -2.01
N ASP A 292 25.99 2.80 -1.88
CA ASP A 292 25.93 1.85 -3.01
C ASP A 292 24.50 1.55 -3.51
N GLY A 293 23.48 1.70 -2.65
CA GLY A 293 22.08 1.41 -3.01
C GLY A 293 21.63 -0.02 -2.74
N GLU A 294 22.49 -0.90 -2.22
CA GLU A 294 22.15 -2.30 -1.92
C GLU A 294 21.02 -2.41 -0.89
N GLN A 295 20.99 -1.52 0.09
CA GLN A 295 19.87 -1.44 1.05
C GLN A 295 18.54 -1.13 0.35
N ASP A 296 18.52 -0.23 -0.63
CA ASP A 296 17.30 0.14 -1.34
C ASP A 296 16.77 -1.07 -2.14
N TYR A 297 17.64 -1.82 -2.82
CA TYR A 297 17.22 -3.02 -3.55
C TYR A 297 16.78 -4.14 -2.61
N ALA A 298 17.45 -4.31 -1.48
CA ALA A 298 17.07 -5.30 -0.48
C ALA A 298 15.69 -5.03 0.14
N MET A 299 15.36 -3.75 0.38
CA MET A 299 14.02 -3.30 0.79
C MET A 299 12.98 -3.56 -0.31
N MET A 300 13.26 -3.16 -1.56
CA MET A 300 12.34 -3.46 -2.68
C MET A 300 12.04 -4.96 -2.78
N ARG A 301 13.06 -5.81 -2.60
CA ARG A 301 12.96 -7.27 -2.68
C ARG A 301 12.18 -7.89 -1.52
N ASN A 302 12.24 -7.31 -0.31
CA ASN A 302 11.65 -7.92 0.89
C ASN A 302 10.33 -7.29 1.32
N ILE A 303 9.72 -6.42 0.51
CA ILE A 303 8.42 -5.79 0.81
C ILE A 303 7.33 -6.81 1.25
N ASP A 304 7.34 -8.00 0.66
CA ASP A 304 6.38 -9.06 0.97
C ASP A 304 6.56 -9.68 2.36
N GLU A 305 7.73 -9.52 2.97
CA GLU A 305 8.05 -9.98 4.32
C GLU A 305 7.28 -9.19 5.41
N PHE A 306 6.63 -8.07 5.08
CA PHE A 306 5.84 -7.26 6.02
C PHE A 306 4.33 -7.49 5.93
N ARG A 307 3.87 -8.31 4.99
CA ARG A 307 2.42 -8.57 4.78
C ARG A 307 1.72 -9.18 6.01
N TYR A 308 2.45 -9.92 6.85
CA TYR A 308 1.91 -10.50 8.08
C TYR A 308 1.44 -9.47 9.11
N LEU A 309 1.91 -8.22 9.02
CA LEU A 309 1.43 -7.11 9.83
C LEU A 309 -0.02 -6.73 9.50
N ASN A 310 -0.56 -7.27 8.40
CA ASN A 310 -1.91 -7.02 7.90
C ASN A 310 -2.20 -5.52 7.75
N ARG A 311 -1.20 -4.73 7.34
CA ARG A 311 -1.28 -3.29 7.09
C ARG A 311 -0.95 -2.99 5.62
N PRO A 312 -1.54 -1.93 5.03
CA PRO A 312 -1.12 -1.48 3.71
C PRO A 312 0.35 -1.06 3.72
N ILE A 313 1.05 -1.41 2.65
CA ILE A 313 2.47 -1.06 2.47
C ILE A 313 2.58 -0.02 1.37
N MET A 314 3.31 1.06 1.66
CA MET A 314 3.57 2.14 0.73
C MET A 314 4.78 1.82 -0.16
N VAL A 315 4.61 2.06 -1.46
CA VAL A 315 5.67 2.07 -2.47
C VAL A 315 6.02 3.53 -2.74
N ALA A 316 7.04 4.04 -2.04
CA ALA A 316 7.48 5.42 -2.14
C ALA A 316 8.85 5.52 -2.82
N ILE A 317 8.96 5.12 -4.09
CA ILE A 317 10.27 5.06 -4.79
C ILE A 317 10.41 6.02 -5.97
N SER A 318 9.38 6.82 -6.24
CA SER A 318 9.29 7.64 -7.44
C SER A 318 10.49 8.55 -7.67
N ARG A 319 11.21 8.32 -8.78
CA ARG A 319 12.39 9.07 -9.24
C ARG A 319 13.56 9.11 -8.23
N LYS A 320 13.64 8.17 -7.27
CA LYS A 320 14.69 8.13 -6.23
C LYS A 320 16.09 7.81 -6.79
N GLY A 321 17.09 7.89 -5.90
CA GLY A 321 18.51 7.86 -6.26
C GLY A 321 19.01 6.53 -6.86
N PHE A 322 18.33 5.40 -6.60
CA PHE A 322 18.73 4.09 -7.12
C PHE A 322 18.85 4.08 -8.65
N GLY A 323 17.98 4.79 -9.38
CA GLY A 323 18.06 4.90 -10.84
C GLY A 323 19.33 5.62 -11.32
N LYS A 324 19.83 6.61 -10.55
CA LYS A 324 21.14 7.21 -10.80
C LYS A 324 22.27 6.23 -10.47
N LYS A 325 22.19 5.56 -9.32
CA LYS A 325 23.27 4.67 -8.89
C LYS A 325 23.48 3.51 -9.86
N LEU A 326 22.40 2.91 -10.38
CA LEU A 326 22.47 1.75 -11.25
C LEU A 326 22.71 2.09 -12.73
N PHE A 327 22.14 3.19 -13.22
CA PHE A 327 22.10 3.51 -14.65
C PHE A 327 22.64 4.91 -14.99
N ASP A 328 23.15 5.66 -14.01
CA ASP A 328 23.57 7.06 -14.14
C ASP A 328 22.49 8.02 -14.68
N LEU A 329 21.21 7.69 -14.49
CA LEU A 329 20.12 8.49 -15.01
C LEU A 329 19.89 9.79 -14.22
N PRO A 330 19.73 10.94 -14.91
CA PRO A 330 19.25 12.18 -14.28
C PRO A 330 17.80 12.00 -13.78
N LYS A 331 17.34 12.84 -12.85
CA LYS A 331 16.09 12.61 -12.09
C LYS A 331 14.86 12.49 -13.00
N ASP A 332 14.82 13.30 -14.05
CA ASP A 332 13.76 13.39 -15.05
C ASP A 332 13.70 12.19 -16.00
N GLU A 333 14.80 11.45 -16.17
CA GLU A 333 14.84 10.24 -17.01
C GLU A 333 14.59 8.94 -16.22
N ARG A 334 14.33 9.03 -14.90
CA ARG A 334 14.15 7.84 -14.05
C ARG A 334 12.77 7.21 -14.10
N LEU A 335 11.82 7.76 -14.86
CA LEU A 335 10.46 7.23 -14.91
C LEU A 335 10.41 5.75 -15.35
N PRO A 336 11.06 5.31 -16.44
CA PRO A 336 10.98 3.90 -16.86
C PRO A 336 11.48 2.93 -15.80
N VAL A 337 12.63 3.22 -15.18
CA VAL A 337 13.20 2.35 -14.12
C VAL A 337 12.40 2.42 -12.81
N THR A 338 11.74 3.55 -12.55
CA THR A 338 10.79 3.71 -11.45
C THR A 338 9.60 2.78 -11.65
N LEU A 339 8.94 2.81 -12.82
CA LEU A 339 7.77 1.98 -13.12
C LEU A 339 8.10 0.47 -13.06
N ILE A 340 9.29 0.06 -13.50
CA ILE A 340 9.74 -1.34 -13.39
C ILE A 340 9.83 -1.75 -11.91
N ALA A 341 10.47 -0.94 -11.07
CA ALA A 341 10.59 -1.23 -9.64
C ALA A 341 9.22 -1.14 -8.91
N GLU A 342 8.37 -0.18 -9.27
CA GLU A 342 7.01 -0.05 -8.74
C GLU A 342 6.17 -1.28 -9.11
N THR A 343 6.30 -1.80 -10.34
CA THR A 343 5.64 -3.03 -10.79
C THR A 343 6.04 -4.21 -9.92
N TYR A 344 7.34 -4.37 -9.65
CA TYR A 344 7.84 -5.44 -8.79
C TYR A 344 7.22 -5.33 -7.39
N MET A 345 7.31 -4.16 -6.75
CA MET A 345 6.80 -3.96 -5.41
C MET A 345 5.26 -4.08 -5.33
N TYR A 346 4.54 -3.65 -6.38
CA TYR A 346 3.09 -3.78 -6.50
C TYR A 346 2.66 -5.25 -6.52
N LEU A 347 3.30 -6.07 -7.36
CA LEU A 347 3.08 -7.52 -7.40
C LEU A 347 3.41 -8.20 -6.06
N HIS A 348 4.34 -7.62 -5.29
CA HIS A 348 4.79 -8.12 -3.99
C HIS A 348 4.11 -7.42 -2.80
N GLY A 349 2.97 -6.73 -3.03
CA GLY A 349 1.99 -6.39 -1.99
C GLY A 349 1.97 -4.92 -1.60
N GLY A 350 2.77 -4.09 -2.26
CA GLY A 350 2.61 -2.65 -2.20
C GLY A 350 1.22 -2.24 -2.69
N ARG A 351 0.43 -1.58 -1.83
CA ARG A 351 -0.95 -1.17 -2.15
C ARG A 351 -1.18 0.34 -2.13
N VAL A 352 -0.18 1.12 -1.73
CA VAL A 352 -0.22 2.60 -1.76
C VAL A 352 0.98 3.09 -2.56
N LEU A 353 0.78 3.59 -3.77
CA LEU A 353 1.87 4.04 -4.65
C LEU A 353 2.05 5.55 -4.50
N ARG A 354 3.14 5.98 -3.85
CA ARG A 354 3.48 7.39 -3.63
C ARG A 354 4.37 7.93 -4.76
N VAL A 355 3.76 8.70 -5.68
CA VAL A 355 4.34 8.97 -7.01
C VAL A 355 4.27 10.43 -7.46
N HIS A 356 5.20 10.81 -8.34
CA HIS A 356 5.12 12.06 -9.11
C HIS A 356 4.31 11.88 -10.41
N ASP A 357 4.40 10.69 -11.03
CA ASP A 357 3.92 10.37 -12.38
C ASP A 357 2.61 9.58 -12.33
N ILE A 358 1.52 10.26 -11.95
CA ILE A 358 0.22 9.64 -11.61
C ILE A 358 -0.39 8.86 -12.79
N GLU A 359 -0.38 9.44 -13.98
CA GLU A 359 -1.00 8.85 -15.18
C GLU A 359 -0.31 7.54 -15.56
N GLU A 360 1.03 7.54 -15.59
CA GLU A 360 1.83 6.37 -15.92
C GLU A 360 1.71 5.28 -14.85
N THR A 361 1.68 5.64 -13.56
CA THR A 361 1.43 4.67 -12.49
C THR A 361 -0.01 4.11 -12.56
N ARG A 362 -1.01 4.88 -12.99
CA ARG A 362 -2.37 4.36 -13.25
C ARG A 362 -2.38 3.35 -14.40
N GLN A 363 -1.64 3.61 -15.47
CA GLN A 363 -1.48 2.66 -16.58
C GLN A 363 -0.78 1.38 -16.14
N LEU A 364 0.27 1.50 -15.31
CA LEU A 364 0.94 0.36 -14.68
C LEU A 364 -0.05 -0.50 -13.90
N VAL A 365 -0.79 0.09 -12.96
CA VAL A 365 -1.77 -0.64 -12.13
C VAL A 365 -2.79 -1.35 -13.02
N LYS A 366 -3.39 -0.63 -13.98
CA LYS A 366 -4.40 -1.19 -14.88
C LYS A 366 -3.85 -2.37 -15.70
N MET A 367 -2.63 -2.25 -16.21
CA MET A 367 -1.99 -3.31 -16.99
C MET A 367 -1.74 -4.55 -16.13
N ILE A 368 -1.14 -4.38 -14.95
CA ILE A 368 -0.80 -5.50 -14.07
C ILE A 368 -2.06 -6.19 -13.52
N ASP A 369 -3.08 -5.44 -13.12
CA ASP A 369 -4.36 -6.01 -12.70
C ASP A 369 -5.03 -6.80 -13.84
N THR A 370 -4.96 -6.28 -15.08
CA THR A 370 -5.51 -6.98 -16.25
C THR A 370 -4.78 -8.30 -16.52
N ILE A 371 -3.44 -8.32 -16.43
CA ILE A 371 -2.63 -9.53 -16.63
C ILE A 371 -2.91 -10.54 -15.52
N THR A 372 -2.90 -10.12 -14.26
CA THR A 372 -3.08 -11.01 -13.09
C THR A 372 -4.50 -11.57 -12.96
N ALA A 373 -5.51 -10.89 -13.53
CA ALA A 373 -6.88 -11.39 -13.64
C ALA A 373 -7.14 -12.17 -14.96
N GLY A 374 -6.14 -12.32 -15.82
CA GLY A 374 -6.24 -12.82 -17.19
C GLY A 374 -6.43 -14.34 -17.34
N TYR A 375 -7.36 -14.93 -16.60
CA TYR A 375 -7.64 -16.37 -16.68
C TYR A 375 -8.50 -16.72 -17.90
N TRP A 376 -7.95 -17.55 -18.80
CA TRP A 376 -8.60 -17.96 -20.04
C TRP A 376 -9.87 -18.79 -19.77
N GLN A 377 -10.99 -18.32 -20.30
CA GLN A 377 -12.23 -19.08 -20.34
C GLN A 377 -12.94 -18.81 -21.67
N ARG A 378 -13.20 -19.87 -22.43
CA ARG A 378 -14.14 -19.81 -23.56
C ARG A 378 -15.46 -20.39 -23.05
N GLY A 379 -16.51 -19.56 -23.08
CA GLY A 379 -17.87 -19.98 -22.74
C GLY A 379 -18.41 -21.04 -23.67
#